data_AF-A0A928XJA8-F1
#
_entry.id   AF-A0A928XJA8-F1
#
_cell.length_a   1.000
_cell.length_b   1.000
_cell.length_c   1.000
_cell.angle_alpha   90.00
_cell.angle_beta   90.00
_cell.angle_gamma   90.00
#
_symmetry.space_group_name_H-M   'P 1'
#
loop_
_entity.id
_entity.type
_entity.pdbx_description
1 polymer ?
#
loop_
_entity_poly.entity_id
_entity_poly.type
_entity_poly.pdbx_seq_one_letter_code
_entity_poly.pdbx_strand_id
1 'polypeptide(L)'
;MVDQLSAAYADYLQGSYDCPDRIVLTAYHRLASSAGGFRYWWRRLYGSDENLDKTHLIRLSGRFHRRVKAYANKHDIPVLEGPLEERKHDLAEQYKPDDPAFVGLFLIIISRASGAVWDVKRSPEGRVHSLSKHYRMINHIFFHIMDPEWGHVTLRISSHPPFAAMVILNGHEYLARQAHQAGRTLELTSNCFSDIMTAADLTWLAETSWELPTKGQLGQVCHRWLNSCLHFALPESERLRSGFEYRCSLFQVEYSRNLLFRRPAQMEQVFEALIDRTRARLDLRQIMTIFGRKRRPHFKGSPKGRRLKLERNLERPEYDLTIFRLHFAPLTLKLYTKGEAVLRAEVMLHNARAWSGPRRLDQFPELIVQFQQILERFLNQLYALDQAFVADDTLDTLGQRGQVGSTPTAGLDLNQPRLRAVLQAVLALAITPGGFSVSQLAQQVRDLLGWPESQYQPRHAAYDLKKLRGKNWVHKIGSARRYQVETSALKIMAALLTLREKVIKPVLASVTKPKSEPNPQPQTDLDLQYGKVQTEMRALLLILGVAV
;
A
#
# COMPACT_ATOMS: atom_id res chain seq x y z
N MET A 1 13.50 -14.50 3.72
CA MET A 1 14.36 -14.66 2.53
C MET A 1 14.48 -13.32 1.84
N VAL A 2 15.67 -13.01 1.32
CA VAL A 2 15.91 -11.77 0.55
C VAL A 2 15.33 -11.96 -0.85
N ASP A 3 14.52 -11.01 -1.32
CA ASP A 3 13.97 -11.05 -2.68
C ASP A 3 15.07 -10.83 -3.73
N GLN A 4 14.85 -11.27 -4.96
CA GLN A 4 15.82 -11.24 -6.05
C GLN A 4 16.22 -9.82 -6.45
N LEU A 5 15.33 -8.84 -6.32
CA LEU A 5 15.66 -7.44 -6.59
C LEU A 5 16.69 -6.94 -5.56
N SER A 6 16.40 -7.16 -4.28
CA SER A 6 17.31 -6.82 -3.19
C SER A 6 18.66 -7.52 -3.32
N ALA A 7 18.68 -8.79 -3.73
CA ALA A 7 19.91 -9.53 -3.97
C ALA A 7 20.72 -8.99 -5.17
N ALA A 8 20.06 -8.65 -6.28
CA ALA A 8 20.72 -8.15 -7.47
C ALA A 8 21.35 -6.76 -7.28
N TYR A 9 20.76 -5.94 -6.39
CA TYR A 9 21.28 -4.62 -6.07
C TYR A 9 22.11 -4.59 -4.77
N ALA A 10 22.48 -5.74 -4.19
CA ALA A 10 23.14 -5.83 -2.89
C ALA A 10 24.41 -4.96 -2.78
N ASP A 11 25.20 -4.84 -3.86
CA ASP A 11 26.42 -4.02 -3.89
C ASP A 11 26.14 -2.51 -3.74
N TYR A 12 24.93 -2.09 -4.11
CA TYR A 12 24.46 -0.71 -3.96
C TYR A 12 23.76 -0.46 -2.64
N LEU A 13 23.35 -1.53 -1.93
CA LEU A 13 22.61 -1.44 -0.68
C LEU A 13 23.55 -1.41 0.53
N GLN A 14 23.17 -0.59 1.50
CA GLN A 14 23.72 -0.65 2.86
C GLN A 14 22.99 -1.74 3.67
N GLY A 15 21.71 -1.93 3.41
CA GLY A 15 20.89 -3.00 3.97
C GLY A 15 19.41 -2.82 3.64
N SER A 16 18.58 -3.62 4.29
CA SER A 16 17.12 -3.50 4.19
C SER A 16 16.44 -3.86 5.50
N TYR A 17 15.26 -3.29 5.73
CA TYR A 17 14.40 -3.65 6.85
C TYR A 17 12.93 -3.61 6.43
N ASP A 18 12.13 -4.45 7.08
CA ASP A 18 10.68 -4.48 6.89
C ASP A 18 9.99 -3.75 8.06
N CYS A 19 8.78 -3.22 7.88
CA CYS A 19 8.04 -2.56 8.97
C CYS A 19 6.53 -2.53 8.70
N PRO A 20 5.68 -3.00 9.63
CA PRO A 20 4.25 -2.70 9.64
C PRO A 20 4.03 -1.21 9.94
N ASP A 21 4.02 -0.39 8.91
CA ASP A 21 4.08 1.07 9.00
C ASP A 21 2.83 1.66 9.67
N ARG A 22 1.66 1.50 9.06
CA ARG A 22 0.40 2.04 9.59
C ARG A 22 -0.52 0.91 10.02
N ILE A 23 -0.88 0.87 11.30
CA ILE A 23 -1.85 -0.09 11.84
C ILE A 23 -3.07 0.68 12.33
N VAL A 24 -4.20 0.47 11.66
CA VAL A 24 -5.49 1.06 12.02
C VAL A 24 -6.42 -0.03 12.54
N LEU A 25 -6.85 0.12 13.78
CA LEU A 25 -7.76 -0.78 14.46
C LEU A 25 -9.12 -0.10 14.64
N THR A 26 -10.20 -0.80 14.35
CA THR A 26 -11.54 -0.37 14.76
C THR A 26 -11.85 -0.91 16.14
N ALA A 27 -12.30 -0.04 17.03
CA ALA A 27 -12.77 -0.38 18.37
C ALA A 27 -14.29 -0.15 18.47
N TYR A 28 -15.02 -1.17 18.90
CA TYR A 28 -16.47 -1.13 19.02
C TYR A 28 -16.97 -1.93 20.21
N HIS A 29 -18.10 -1.49 20.78
CA HIS A 29 -18.78 -2.24 21.82
C HIS A 29 -19.76 -3.24 21.19
N ARG A 30 -19.43 -4.54 21.23
CA ARG A 30 -20.17 -5.61 20.54
C ARG A 30 -21.67 -5.62 20.88
N LEU A 31 -22.02 -5.44 22.15
CA LEU A 31 -23.41 -5.46 22.60
C LEU A 31 -24.22 -4.34 21.95
N ALA A 32 -23.64 -3.15 21.84
CA ALA A 32 -24.27 -1.99 21.22
C ALA A 32 -24.26 -1.98 19.68
N SER A 33 -23.80 -3.05 19.03
CA SER A 33 -23.75 -3.13 17.56
C SER A 33 -25.11 -3.45 16.92
N SER A 34 -26.06 -4.03 17.65
CA SER A 34 -27.43 -4.31 17.19
C SER A 34 -28.45 -3.44 17.93
N ALA A 35 -29.65 -3.28 17.37
CA ALA A 35 -30.70 -2.45 17.97
C ALA A 35 -31.13 -2.96 19.36
N GLY A 36 -31.40 -4.27 19.46
CA GLY A 36 -31.75 -4.91 20.72
C GLY A 36 -30.63 -4.85 21.75
N GLY A 37 -29.38 -5.06 21.31
CA GLY A 37 -28.23 -5.00 22.20
C GLY A 37 -27.92 -3.57 22.68
N PHE A 38 -28.10 -2.54 21.83
CA PHE A 38 -27.99 -1.14 22.25
C PHE A 38 -29.05 -0.77 23.28
N ARG A 39 -30.31 -1.19 23.07
CA ARG A 39 -31.40 -0.99 24.03
C ARG A 39 -31.12 -1.69 25.37
N TYR A 40 -30.56 -2.90 25.33
CA TYR A 40 -30.16 -3.62 26.54
C TYR A 40 -29.00 -2.91 27.28
N TRP A 41 -27.97 -2.46 26.56
CA TRP A 41 -26.89 -1.64 27.13
C TRP A 41 -27.42 -0.37 27.78
N TRP A 42 -28.37 0.32 27.13
CA TRP A 42 -29.01 1.52 27.68
C TRP A 42 -29.73 1.25 29.00
N ARG A 43 -30.51 0.16 29.08
CA ARG A 43 -31.18 -0.26 30.32
C ARG A 43 -30.19 -0.57 31.43
N ARG A 44 -29.06 -1.20 31.13
CA ARG A 44 -28.01 -1.41 32.12
C ARG A 44 -27.39 -0.11 32.62
N LEU A 45 -27.28 0.89 31.75
CA LEU A 45 -26.71 2.20 32.10
C LEU A 45 -27.67 3.04 32.97
N TYR A 46 -28.95 3.12 32.59
CA TYR A 46 -29.94 4.02 33.19
C TYR A 46 -31.06 3.34 33.99
N GLY A 47 -31.10 2.02 34.06
CA GLY A 47 -32.14 1.23 34.74
C GLY A 47 -33.38 0.96 33.88
N SER A 48 -33.76 1.87 32.99
CA SER A 48 -34.90 1.73 32.07
C SER A 48 -34.59 2.28 30.67
N ASP A 49 -35.50 2.08 29.71
CA ASP A 49 -35.44 2.71 28.37
C ASP A 49 -36.42 3.89 28.23
N GLU A 50 -36.98 4.39 29.32
CA GLU A 50 -37.92 5.52 29.32
C GLU A 50 -37.26 6.82 28.82
N ASN A 51 -35.95 6.96 29.05
CA ASN A 51 -35.17 8.11 28.58
C ASN A 51 -34.36 7.80 27.32
N LEU A 52 -34.61 6.66 26.66
CA LEU A 52 -33.97 6.34 25.39
C LEU A 52 -34.65 7.15 24.27
N ASP A 53 -34.12 8.34 24.01
CA ASP A 53 -34.58 9.24 22.96
C ASP A 53 -33.44 10.07 22.36
N LYS A 54 -33.75 10.79 21.28
CA LYS A 54 -32.77 11.64 20.57
C LYS A 54 -32.13 12.69 21.48
N THR A 55 -32.89 13.28 22.41
CA THR A 55 -32.42 14.33 23.31
C THR A 55 -31.34 13.79 24.25
N HIS A 56 -31.56 12.63 24.86
CA HIS A 56 -30.61 12.00 25.76
C HIS A 56 -29.35 11.50 25.02
N LEU A 57 -29.49 10.98 23.79
CA LEU A 57 -28.35 10.63 22.94
C LEU A 57 -27.48 11.85 22.60
N ILE A 58 -28.10 13.01 22.33
CA ILE A 58 -27.38 14.28 22.10
C ILE A 58 -26.74 14.78 23.40
N ARG A 59 -27.42 14.66 24.55
CA ARG A 59 -26.87 15.04 25.86
C ARG A 59 -25.60 14.25 26.20
N LEU A 60 -25.54 12.96 25.90
CA LEU A 60 -24.31 12.15 26.06
C LEU A 60 -23.15 12.69 25.21
N SER A 61 -23.41 13.04 23.96
CA SER A 61 -22.42 13.66 23.07
C SER A 61 -21.95 15.01 23.62
N GLY A 62 -22.88 15.88 24.05
CA GLY A 62 -22.54 17.17 24.67
C GLY A 62 -21.75 17.05 25.98
N ARG A 63 -22.09 16.07 26.83
CA ARG A 63 -21.37 15.73 28.06
C ARG A 63 -19.92 15.36 27.77
N PHE A 64 -19.70 14.53 26.75
CA PHE A 64 -18.36 14.12 26.32
C PHE A 64 -17.52 15.34 25.92
N HIS A 65 -18.03 16.19 25.02
CA HIS A 65 -17.32 17.40 24.59
C HIS A 65 -16.99 18.34 25.77
N ARG A 66 -17.95 18.58 26.66
CA ARG A 66 -17.75 19.48 27.81
C ARG A 66 -16.64 18.99 28.72
N ARG A 67 -16.62 17.69 29.02
CA ARG A 67 -15.60 17.09 29.89
C ARG A 67 -14.22 17.08 29.24
N VAL A 68 -14.15 16.82 27.93
CA VAL A 68 -12.90 16.93 27.17
C VAL A 68 -12.35 18.36 27.22
N LYS A 69 -13.19 19.37 26.92
CA LYS A 69 -12.79 20.79 26.98
C LYS A 69 -12.35 21.20 28.40
N ALA A 70 -13.09 20.79 29.42
CA ALA A 70 -12.75 21.10 30.81
C ALA A 70 -11.41 20.47 31.24
N TYR A 71 -11.15 19.22 30.85
CA TYR A 71 -9.88 18.56 31.12
C TYR A 71 -8.73 19.24 30.38
N ALA A 72 -8.92 19.52 29.09
CA ALA A 72 -7.91 20.17 28.27
C ALA A 72 -7.53 21.56 28.81
N ASN A 73 -8.52 22.37 29.20
CA ASN A 73 -8.28 23.68 29.81
C ASN A 73 -7.55 23.58 31.16
N LYS A 74 -7.80 22.53 31.96
CA LYS A 74 -7.13 22.34 33.25
C LYS A 74 -5.66 21.94 33.10
N HIS A 75 -5.32 21.25 32.02
CA HIS A 75 -4.00 20.66 31.78
C HIS A 75 -3.25 21.38 30.65
N ASP A 76 -3.72 22.56 30.22
CA ASP A 76 -3.15 23.35 29.14
C ASP A 76 -2.93 22.57 27.83
N ILE A 77 -3.84 21.64 27.52
CA ILE A 77 -3.80 20.83 26.30
C ILE A 77 -4.55 21.58 25.19
N PRO A 78 -3.93 21.84 24.02
CA PRO A 78 -4.60 22.49 22.91
C PRO A 78 -5.80 21.67 22.40
N VAL A 79 -6.92 22.35 22.17
CA VAL A 79 -8.11 21.79 21.51
C VAL A 79 -8.38 22.55 20.23
N LEU A 80 -8.19 21.89 19.09
CA LEU A 80 -8.40 22.47 17.77
C LEU A 80 -9.73 22.01 17.18
N GLU A 81 -10.41 22.92 16.50
CA GLU A 81 -11.50 22.56 15.60
C GLU A 81 -10.87 22.21 14.24
N GLY A 82 -10.94 20.93 13.87
CA GLY A 82 -10.22 20.39 12.72
C GLY A 82 -10.74 20.99 11.40
N PRO A 83 -9.85 21.53 10.55
CA PRO A 83 -10.20 21.96 9.20
C PRO A 83 -10.77 20.79 8.40
N LEU A 84 -11.67 21.07 7.45
CA LEU A 84 -12.22 20.04 6.55
C LEU A 84 -11.17 19.48 5.58
N GLU A 85 -10.13 20.27 5.25
CA GLU A 85 -9.22 20.01 4.12
C GLU A 85 -7.79 19.63 4.54
N GLU A 86 -7.39 19.85 5.80
CA GLU A 86 -6.05 19.49 6.28
C GLU A 86 -6.00 18.08 6.87
N ARG A 87 -4.88 17.39 6.65
CA ARG A 87 -4.61 16.11 7.31
C ARG A 87 -4.32 16.37 8.78
N LYS A 88 -5.15 15.77 9.64
CA LYS A 88 -5.09 15.94 11.10
C LYS A 88 -3.80 15.45 11.73
N HIS A 89 -3.13 14.48 11.10
CA HIS A 89 -1.83 13.98 11.57
C HIS A 89 -0.75 15.04 11.36
N ASP A 90 -0.70 15.69 10.21
CA ASP A 90 0.26 16.75 9.88
C ASP A 90 0.07 17.98 10.78
N LEU A 91 -1.19 18.32 11.08
CA LEU A 91 -1.51 19.33 12.08
C LEU A 91 -0.99 18.93 13.46
N ALA A 92 -1.11 17.67 13.84
CA ALA A 92 -0.66 17.19 15.14
C ALA A 92 0.87 17.19 15.30
N GLU A 93 1.63 17.00 14.22
CA GLU A 93 3.09 17.03 14.27
C GLU A 93 3.63 18.41 14.70
N GLN A 94 2.91 19.49 14.38
CA GLN A 94 3.26 20.86 14.81
C GLN A 94 3.12 21.08 16.32
N TYR A 95 2.35 20.23 17.01
CA TYR A 95 2.12 20.30 18.46
C TYR A 95 2.81 19.15 19.19
N LYS A 96 3.65 18.38 18.49
CA LYS A 96 4.39 17.29 19.11
C LYS A 96 5.32 17.86 20.19
N PRO A 97 5.31 17.31 21.41
CA PRO A 97 6.19 17.78 22.47
C PRO A 97 7.66 17.65 22.08
N ASP A 98 8.45 18.70 22.33
CA ASP A 98 9.90 18.70 22.10
C ASP A 98 10.64 17.80 23.08
N ASP A 99 10.07 17.57 24.28
CA ASP A 99 10.63 16.70 25.30
C ASP A 99 10.53 15.22 24.88
N PRO A 100 11.66 14.53 24.61
CA PRO A 100 11.64 13.12 24.24
C PRO A 100 11.07 12.19 25.32
N ALA A 101 11.08 12.61 26.59
CA ALA A 101 10.56 11.87 27.73
C ALA A 101 9.05 12.08 27.96
N PHE A 102 8.42 13.00 27.23
CA PHE A 102 6.99 13.26 27.38
C PHE A 102 6.16 12.01 27.05
N VAL A 103 5.23 11.68 27.95
CA VAL A 103 4.24 10.62 27.79
C VAL A 103 2.88 11.16 28.22
N GLY A 104 1.88 11.04 27.35
CA GLY A 104 0.52 11.50 27.65
C GLY A 104 -0.18 12.16 26.47
N LEU A 105 -1.36 12.70 26.76
CA LEU A 105 -2.19 13.44 25.80
C LEU A 105 -1.59 14.84 25.58
N PHE A 106 -1.25 15.17 24.33
CA PHE A 106 -0.65 16.48 24.00
C PHE A 106 -1.50 17.34 23.08
N LEU A 107 -2.44 16.75 22.34
CA LEU A 107 -3.33 17.50 21.44
C LEU A 107 -4.69 16.82 21.28
N ILE A 108 -5.74 17.65 21.17
CA ILE A 108 -7.09 17.19 20.84
C ILE A 108 -7.59 17.92 19.60
N ILE A 109 -8.09 17.18 18.61
CA ILE A 109 -8.74 17.75 17.42
C ILE A 109 -10.20 17.29 17.36
N ILE A 110 -11.14 18.22 17.25
CA ILE A 110 -12.57 17.93 17.09
C ILE A 110 -12.95 18.20 15.64
N SER A 111 -13.48 17.22 14.92
CA SER A 111 -13.86 17.41 13.51
C SER A 111 -15.12 16.64 13.14
N ARG A 112 -15.84 17.13 12.13
CA ARG A 112 -17.07 16.50 11.63
C ARG A 112 -16.75 15.47 10.55
N ALA A 113 -17.34 14.29 10.68
CA ALA A 113 -17.31 13.27 9.64
C ALA A 113 -18.58 12.42 9.68
N SER A 114 -18.86 11.71 8.59
CA SER A 114 -19.97 10.77 8.55
C SER A 114 -19.74 9.63 9.54
N GLY A 115 -20.71 9.40 10.42
CA GLY A 115 -20.68 8.35 11.43
C GLY A 115 -22.07 7.79 11.69
N ALA A 116 -22.13 6.52 12.09
CA ALA A 116 -23.38 5.85 12.41
C ALA A 116 -23.94 6.34 13.75
N VAL A 117 -25.17 6.83 13.75
CA VAL A 117 -25.93 7.21 14.95
C VAL A 117 -27.21 6.40 15.05
N TRP A 118 -27.65 6.19 16.29
CA TRP A 118 -28.96 5.60 16.56
C TRP A 118 -30.05 6.66 16.41
N ASP A 119 -31.04 6.33 15.59
CA ASP A 119 -32.31 7.04 15.50
C ASP A 119 -33.37 6.24 16.25
N VAL A 120 -34.07 6.92 17.16
CA VAL A 120 -35.04 6.31 18.07
C VAL A 120 -36.41 6.86 17.75
N LYS A 121 -37.33 5.97 17.33
CA LYS A 121 -38.75 6.31 17.15
C LYS A 121 -39.53 5.76 18.34
N ARG A 122 -40.37 6.60 18.92
CA ARG A 122 -41.26 6.24 20.03
C ARG A 122 -42.71 6.14 19.52
N SER A 123 -43.49 5.25 20.12
CA SER A 123 -44.93 5.17 19.88
C SER A 123 -45.65 6.34 20.58
N PRO A 124 -46.94 6.61 20.25
CA PRO A 124 -47.74 7.61 20.94
C PRO A 124 -47.81 7.39 22.46
N GLU A 125 -47.74 6.14 22.92
CA GLU A 125 -47.71 5.74 24.33
C GLU A 125 -46.32 5.89 24.99
N GLY A 126 -45.38 6.53 24.31
CA GLY A 126 -44.03 6.81 24.81
C GLY A 126 -43.08 5.61 24.82
N ARG A 127 -43.48 4.44 24.31
CA ARG A 127 -42.60 3.25 24.26
C ARG A 127 -41.64 3.32 23.08
N VAL A 128 -40.44 2.75 23.22
CA VAL A 128 -39.48 2.66 22.11
C VAL A 128 -40.03 1.69 21.05
N HIS A 129 -40.43 2.24 19.90
CA HIS A 129 -41.06 1.50 18.80
C HIS A 129 -40.01 0.94 17.84
N SER A 130 -39.01 1.75 17.45
CA SER A 130 -37.90 1.27 16.63
C SER A 130 -36.59 1.98 16.93
N LEU A 131 -35.50 1.23 16.78
CA LEU A 131 -34.12 1.73 16.78
C LEU A 131 -33.47 1.37 15.45
N SER A 132 -32.99 2.37 14.74
CA SER A 132 -32.35 2.21 13.43
C SER A 132 -31.03 2.98 13.37
N LYS A 133 -30.08 2.52 12.56
CA LYS A 133 -28.81 3.22 12.35
C LYS A 133 -28.90 4.10 11.11
N HIS A 134 -28.53 5.36 11.26
CA HIS A 134 -28.38 6.30 10.15
C HIS A 134 -26.99 6.89 10.16
N TYR A 135 -26.42 7.14 8.99
CA TYR A 135 -25.18 7.89 8.86
C TYR A 135 -25.49 9.38 8.87
N ARG A 136 -24.84 10.12 9.78
CA ARG A 136 -24.97 11.57 9.88
C ARG A 136 -23.60 12.21 10.08
N MET A 137 -23.47 13.49 9.72
CA MET A 137 -22.28 14.28 10.01
C MET A 137 -22.22 14.61 11.50
N ILE A 138 -21.39 13.85 12.23
CA ILE A 138 -21.20 13.97 13.68
C ILE A 138 -19.78 14.38 14.02
N ASN A 139 -19.60 14.87 15.24
CA ASN A 139 -18.28 15.16 15.76
C ASN A 139 -17.54 13.86 16.09
N HIS A 140 -16.28 13.82 15.69
CA HIS A 140 -15.29 12.86 16.15
C HIS A 140 -14.20 13.62 16.88
N ILE A 141 -13.82 13.09 18.04
CA ILE A 141 -12.74 13.63 18.87
C ILE A 141 -11.50 12.79 18.61
N PHE A 142 -10.44 13.45 18.16
CA PHE A 142 -9.14 12.86 17.88
C PHE A 142 -8.22 13.22 19.05
N PHE A 143 -7.78 12.20 19.79
CA PHE A 143 -6.80 12.34 20.85
C PHE A 143 -5.44 11.95 20.29
N HIS A 144 -4.48 12.88 20.34
CA HIS A 144 -3.09 12.66 19.95
C HIS A 144 -2.24 12.50 21.20
N ILE A 145 -1.69 11.30 21.34
CA ILE A 145 -1.09 10.82 22.58
C ILE A 145 0.32 10.35 22.29
N MET A 146 1.27 10.67 23.16
CA MET A 146 2.60 10.06 23.16
C MET A 146 2.59 8.86 24.12
N ASP A 147 2.66 7.66 23.57
CA ASP A 147 2.76 6.39 24.28
C ASP A 147 4.24 6.02 24.51
N PRO A 148 4.60 5.44 25.68
CA PRO A 148 5.98 5.10 25.99
C PRO A 148 6.58 4.03 25.07
N GLU A 149 5.76 3.15 24.50
CA GLU A 149 6.21 2.02 23.68
C GLU A 149 5.98 2.31 22.19
N TRP A 150 4.82 2.89 21.85
CA TRP A 150 4.36 3.08 20.47
C TRP A 150 4.67 4.46 19.88
N GLY A 151 5.11 5.42 20.69
CA GLY A 151 5.24 6.80 20.25
C GLY A 151 3.86 7.45 20.02
N HIS A 152 3.68 8.17 18.92
CA HIS A 152 2.45 8.86 18.59
C HIS A 152 1.31 7.89 18.28
N VAL A 153 0.34 7.84 19.20
CA VAL A 153 -0.92 7.13 19.05
C VAL A 153 -2.03 8.13 18.78
N THR A 154 -2.85 7.86 17.77
CA THR A 154 -4.06 8.66 17.52
C THR A 154 -5.32 7.85 17.78
N LEU A 155 -6.18 8.33 18.68
CA LEU A 155 -7.50 7.77 18.93
C LEU A 155 -8.58 8.65 18.32
N ARG A 156 -9.36 8.13 17.38
CA ARG A 156 -10.56 8.80 16.86
C ARG A 156 -11.79 8.19 17.51
N ILE A 157 -12.50 8.92 18.36
CA ILE A 157 -13.72 8.45 19.03
C ILE A 157 -14.93 9.23 18.52
N SER A 158 -15.99 8.51 18.13
CA SER A 158 -17.31 9.10 17.86
C SER A 158 -17.86 9.75 19.13
N SER A 159 -18.29 11.01 19.03
CA SER A 159 -18.89 11.67 20.19
C SER A 159 -20.25 11.09 20.57
N HIS A 160 -20.92 10.41 19.63
CA HIS A 160 -22.22 9.79 19.85
C HIS A 160 -22.10 8.32 20.31
N PRO A 161 -22.99 7.86 21.20
CA PRO A 161 -23.05 6.46 21.60
C PRO A 161 -23.37 5.56 20.39
N PRO A 162 -22.74 4.38 20.29
CA PRO A 162 -21.97 3.70 21.33
C PRO A 162 -20.46 3.99 21.30
N PHE A 163 -20.06 5.22 20.94
CA PHE A 163 -18.68 5.71 21.01
C PHE A 163 -17.72 4.83 20.20
N ALA A 164 -18.13 4.45 18.98
CA ALA A 164 -17.26 3.71 18.06
C ALA A 164 -15.95 4.47 17.87
N ALA A 165 -14.83 3.76 17.93
CA ALA A 165 -13.51 4.36 17.93
C ALA A 165 -12.58 3.73 16.88
N MET A 166 -11.51 4.43 16.53
CA MET A 166 -10.39 3.90 15.79
C MET A 166 -9.10 4.21 16.53
N VAL A 167 -8.19 3.26 16.57
CA VAL A 167 -6.82 3.41 17.08
C VAL A 167 -5.90 3.39 15.88
N ILE A 168 -5.05 4.40 15.73
CA ILE A 168 -4.06 4.51 14.66
C ILE A 168 -2.68 4.49 15.32
N LEU A 169 -1.85 3.55 14.90
CA LEU A 169 -0.49 3.32 15.39
C LEU A 169 0.49 3.47 14.22
N ASN A 170 1.71 3.92 14.53
CA ASN A 170 2.83 4.00 13.60
C ASN A 170 3.93 3.03 14.02
N GLY A 171 4.26 2.05 13.17
CA GLY A 171 5.28 1.05 13.42
C GLY A 171 6.72 1.57 13.33
N HIS A 172 6.99 2.58 12.51
CA HIS A 172 8.32 3.20 12.47
C HIS A 172 8.61 3.98 13.76
N GLU A 173 7.61 4.67 14.32
CA GLU A 173 7.77 5.31 15.62
C GLU A 173 7.91 4.29 16.77
N TYR A 174 7.19 3.17 16.70
CA TYR A 174 7.41 2.04 17.61
C TYR A 174 8.86 1.54 17.53
N LEU A 175 9.38 1.28 16.32
CA LEU A 175 10.78 0.86 16.13
C LEU A 175 11.76 1.91 16.65
N ALA A 176 11.50 3.20 16.45
CA ALA A 176 12.34 4.28 16.98
C ALA A 176 12.34 4.31 18.51
N ARG A 177 11.17 4.10 19.16
CA ARG A 177 11.07 3.99 20.62
C ARG A 177 11.81 2.75 21.15
N GLN A 178 11.69 1.61 20.49
CA GLN A 178 12.44 0.41 20.84
C GLN A 178 13.95 0.62 20.70
N ALA A 179 14.40 1.30 19.65
CA ALA A 179 15.81 1.62 19.43
C ALA A 179 16.35 2.52 20.55
N HIS A 180 15.61 3.56 20.92
CA HIS A 180 15.97 4.44 22.03
C HIS A 180 16.06 3.68 23.36
N GLN A 181 15.10 2.80 23.65
CA GLN A 181 15.13 1.94 24.86
C GLN A 181 16.33 0.99 24.87
N ALA A 182 16.78 0.53 23.70
CA ALA A 182 17.99 -0.26 23.53
C ALA A 182 19.29 0.58 23.52
N GLY A 183 19.23 1.90 23.73
CA GLY A 183 20.39 2.79 23.72
C GLY A 183 20.98 3.04 22.34
N ARG A 184 20.22 2.80 21.26
CA ARG A 184 20.66 3.01 19.87
C ARG A 184 20.22 4.37 19.35
N THR A 185 21.13 5.08 18.70
CA THR A 185 20.86 6.36 18.02
C THR A 185 20.37 6.11 16.59
N LEU A 186 19.11 5.70 16.44
CA LEU A 186 18.44 5.62 15.14
C LEU A 186 17.50 6.82 15.01
N GLU A 187 17.87 7.78 14.16
CA GLU A 187 17.02 8.93 13.87
C GLU A 187 15.98 8.58 12.80
N LEU A 188 14.73 8.91 13.09
CA LEU A 188 13.61 8.75 12.16
C LEU A 188 13.38 10.08 11.42
N THR A 189 13.68 10.11 10.13
CA THR A 189 13.48 11.28 9.28
C THR A 189 12.37 11.00 8.26
N SER A 190 11.30 11.80 8.28
CA SER A 190 10.17 11.65 7.35
C SER A 190 9.60 10.22 7.30
N ASN A 191 9.34 9.62 8.47
CA ASN A 191 8.84 8.24 8.61
C ASN A 191 9.74 7.17 7.98
N CYS A 192 11.05 7.41 7.94
CA CYS A 192 12.04 6.48 7.44
C CYS A 192 13.37 6.61 8.20
N PHE A 193 14.06 5.49 8.34
CA PHE A 193 15.41 5.42 8.84
C PHE A 193 16.38 5.71 7.69
N SER A 194 16.88 6.95 7.60
CA SER A 194 17.66 7.43 6.45
C SER A 194 19.17 7.61 6.70
N ASP A 195 19.61 7.62 7.96
CA ASP A 195 21.01 7.83 8.30
C ASP A 195 21.87 6.58 8.12
N ILE A 196 23.19 6.78 8.11
CA ILE A 196 24.17 5.69 7.98
C ILE A 196 24.09 4.79 9.21
N MET A 197 23.35 3.70 9.06
CA MET A 197 23.21 2.66 10.09
C MET A 197 24.41 1.74 10.10
N THR A 198 24.85 1.33 11.30
CA THR A 198 25.84 0.26 11.37
C THR A 198 25.21 -1.05 10.89
N ALA A 199 26.04 -2.01 10.47
CA ALA A 199 25.54 -3.35 10.15
C ALA A 199 24.76 -3.97 11.32
N ALA A 200 25.21 -3.71 12.56
CA ALA A 200 24.54 -4.16 13.77
C ALA A 200 23.17 -3.50 13.97
N ASP A 201 23.00 -2.22 13.62
CA ASP A 201 21.70 -1.53 13.69
C ASP A 201 20.73 -2.06 12.65
N LEU A 202 21.20 -2.37 11.45
CA LEU A 202 20.37 -2.95 10.38
C LEU A 202 19.94 -4.38 10.71
N THR A 203 20.84 -5.20 11.25
CA THR A 203 20.50 -6.53 11.76
C THR A 203 19.48 -6.43 12.88
N TRP A 204 19.70 -5.53 13.85
CA TRP A 204 18.75 -5.32 14.94
C TRP A 204 17.39 -4.83 14.45
N LEU A 205 17.34 -3.88 13.51
CA LEU A 205 16.08 -3.41 12.92
C LEU A 205 15.36 -4.52 12.18
N ALA A 206 16.08 -5.32 11.39
CA ALA A 206 15.52 -6.47 10.73
C ALA A 206 14.92 -7.42 11.77
N GLU A 207 15.71 -7.93 12.72
CA GLU A 207 15.26 -8.86 13.77
C GLU A 207 14.08 -8.32 14.59
N THR A 208 14.17 -7.08 15.07
CA THR A 208 13.09 -6.43 15.84
C THR A 208 11.82 -6.24 15.01
N SER A 209 11.96 -5.97 13.70
CA SER A 209 10.81 -5.91 12.81
C SER A 209 10.15 -7.26 12.57
N TRP A 210 10.90 -8.36 12.72
CA TRP A 210 10.40 -9.74 12.66
C TRP A 210 9.70 -10.15 13.96
N GLU A 211 10.15 -9.66 15.11
CA GLU A 211 9.50 -9.78 16.42
C GLU A 211 8.28 -8.85 16.54
N LEU A 212 7.40 -8.93 15.55
CA LEU A 212 6.19 -8.11 15.42
C LEU A 212 5.40 -8.03 16.72
N PRO A 213 4.73 -6.90 16.99
CA PRO A 213 3.99 -6.73 18.21
C PRO A 213 2.95 -7.83 18.36
N THR A 214 3.09 -8.61 19.42
CA THR A 214 2.19 -9.72 19.72
C THR A 214 0.77 -9.18 19.92
N LYS A 215 -0.24 -10.06 19.81
CA LYS A 215 -1.62 -9.76 20.20
C LYS A 215 -1.70 -9.00 21.54
N GLY A 216 -0.82 -9.37 22.49
CA GLY A 216 -0.70 -8.73 23.79
C GLY A 216 -0.42 -7.23 23.69
N GLN A 217 0.60 -6.82 22.93
CA GLN A 217 1.01 -5.42 22.82
C GLN A 217 -0.05 -4.56 22.09
N LEU A 218 -0.62 -5.04 20.99
CA LEU A 218 -1.73 -4.34 20.30
C LEU A 218 -2.98 -4.21 21.19
N GLY A 219 -3.28 -5.26 21.96
CA GLY A 219 -4.39 -5.24 22.92
C GLY A 219 -4.16 -4.29 24.09
N GLN A 220 -2.93 -4.25 24.61
CA GLN A 220 -2.54 -3.40 25.74
C GLN A 220 -2.62 -1.91 25.40
N VAL A 221 -2.04 -1.46 24.27
CA VAL A 221 -2.12 -0.05 23.85
C VAL A 221 -3.56 0.38 23.60
N CYS A 222 -4.38 -0.47 22.98
CA CYS A 222 -5.81 -0.24 22.81
C CYS A 222 -6.51 -0.05 24.16
N HIS A 223 -6.33 -1.00 25.08
CA HIS A 223 -6.99 -0.99 26.38
C HIS A 223 -6.58 0.23 27.23
N ARG A 224 -5.27 0.54 27.27
CA ARG A 224 -4.66 1.65 28.03
C ARG A 224 -5.30 2.98 27.67
N TRP A 225 -5.36 3.30 26.36
CA TRP A 225 -5.80 4.62 25.92
C TRP A 225 -7.29 4.72 25.64
N LEU A 226 -7.94 3.67 25.10
CA LEU A 226 -9.38 3.72 24.83
C LEU A 226 -10.19 3.91 26.11
N ASN A 227 -9.82 3.24 27.21
CA ASN A 227 -10.53 3.40 28.48
C ASN A 227 -10.32 4.79 29.08
N SER A 228 -9.08 5.29 29.03
CA SER A 228 -8.73 6.64 29.50
C SER A 228 -9.51 7.72 28.77
N CYS A 229 -9.56 7.67 27.43
CA CYS A 229 -10.34 8.64 26.64
C CYS A 229 -11.85 8.41 26.72
N LEU A 230 -12.32 7.16 26.86
CA LEU A 230 -13.73 6.87 27.07
C LEU A 230 -14.25 7.43 28.39
N HIS A 231 -13.41 7.57 29.42
CA HIS A 231 -13.80 8.11 30.72
C HIS A 231 -14.51 9.47 30.62
N PHE A 232 -14.13 10.30 29.65
CA PHE A 232 -14.78 11.58 29.38
C PHE A 232 -16.24 11.40 28.90
N ALA A 233 -16.53 10.36 28.12
CA ALA A 233 -17.87 10.05 27.65
C ALA A 233 -18.69 9.25 28.67
N LEU A 234 -18.06 8.24 29.26
CA LEU A 234 -18.65 7.24 30.15
C LEU A 234 -17.69 7.02 31.34
N PRO A 235 -17.94 7.66 32.50
CA PRO A 235 -17.17 7.45 33.72
C PRO A 235 -17.02 5.96 34.08
N GLU A 236 -16.02 5.63 34.88
CA GLU A 236 -15.75 4.24 35.28
C GLU A 236 -16.97 3.56 35.93
N SER A 237 -17.68 4.24 36.83
CA SER A 237 -18.88 3.70 37.47
C SER A 237 -19.99 3.35 36.46
N GLU A 238 -20.20 4.20 35.46
CA GLU A 238 -21.17 3.98 34.38
C GLU A 238 -20.70 2.87 33.41
N ARG A 239 -19.39 2.80 33.13
CA ARG A 239 -18.77 1.77 32.29
C ARG A 239 -18.92 0.39 32.92
N LEU A 240 -18.59 0.25 34.20
CA LEU A 240 -18.74 -1.01 34.95
C LEU A 240 -20.21 -1.46 35.03
N ARG A 241 -21.11 -0.53 35.38
CA ARG A 241 -22.56 -0.81 35.46
C ARG A 241 -23.14 -1.29 34.13
N SER A 242 -22.85 -0.58 33.05
CA SER A 242 -23.33 -0.92 31.72
C SER A 242 -22.62 -2.12 31.09
N GLY A 243 -21.49 -2.56 31.68
CA GLY A 243 -20.63 -3.60 31.12
C GLY A 243 -19.98 -3.19 29.81
N PHE A 244 -19.70 -1.89 29.63
CA PHE A 244 -19.13 -1.40 28.40
C PHE A 244 -17.65 -1.80 28.30
N GLU A 245 -17.34 -2.54 27.23
CA GLU A 245 -16.01 -3.00 26.90
C GLU A 245 -15.78 -2.86 25.39
N TYR A 246 -14.63 -2.30 25.02
CA TYR A 246 -14.21 -2.24 23.63
C TYR A 246 -13.66 -3.58 23.16
N ARG A 247 -14.10 -4.00 21.98
CA ARG A 247 -13.42 -5.02 21.19
C ARG A 247 -12.74 -4.36 20.00
N CYS A 248 -11.51 -4.78 19.72
CA CYS A 248 -10.72 -4.26 18.63
C CYS A 248 -10.61 -5.28 17.50
N SER A 249 -10.58 -4.79 16.26
CA SER A 249 -10.32 -5.58 15.05
C SER A 249 -9.51 -4.79 14.05
N LEU A 250 -8.76 -5.48 13.20
CA LEU A 250 -7.99 -4.86 12.13
C LEU A 250 -8.94 -4.17 11.14
N PHE A 251 -8.60 -2.94 10.75
CA PHE A 251 -9.32 -2.18 9.73
C PHE A 251 -8.44 -1.91 8.52
N GLN A 252 -7.28 -1.28 8.72
CA GLN A 252 -6.28 -1.02 7.69
C GLN A 252 -4.91 -1.37 8.24
N VAL A 253 -4.07 -1.98 7.38
CA VAL A 253 -2.69 -2.32 7.73
C VAL A 253 -1.82 -2.00 6.52
N GLU A 254 -0.73 -1.30 6.75
CA GLU A 254 0.33 -1.02 5.79
C GLU A 254 1.59 -1.75 6.23
N TYR A 255 2.30 -2.32 5.27
CA TYR A 255 3.58 -2.99 5.50
C TYR A 255 4.55 -2.57 4.43
N SER A 256 5.76 -2.24 4.84
CA SER A 256 6.80 -1.69 3.99
C SER A 256 8.06 -2.53 4.05
N ARG A 257 8.75 -2.63 2.92
CA ARG A 257 10.14 -3.04 2.79
C ARG A 257 10.95 -1.83 2.35
N ASN A 258 11.99 -1.51 3.11
CA ASN A 258 12.84 -0.35 2.89
C ASN A 258 14.21 -0.83 2.42
N LEU A 259 14.61 -0.44 1.21
CA LEU A 259 15.93 -0.73 0.66
C LEU A 259 16.80 0.52 0.80
N LEU A 260 17.84 0.46 1.64
CA LEU A 260 18.71 1.59 1.92
C LEU A 260 19.90 1.54 0.97
N PHE A 261 20.02 2.53 0.10
CA PHE A 261 21.13 2.65 -0.84
C PHE A 261 22.30 3.39 -0.22
N ARG A 262 23.53 2.95 -0.53
CA ARG A 262 24.77 3.63 -0.11
C ARG A 262 24.91 5.02 -0.71
N ARG A 263 24.35 5.24 -1.91
CA ARG A 263 24.43 6.51 -2.65
C ARG A 263 23.06 6.89 -3.24
N PRO A 264 22.53 8.08 -2.92
CA PRO A 264 21.28 8.60 -3.49
C PRO A 264 21.21 8.56 -5.02
N ALA A 265 22.31 8.96 -5.70
CA ALA A 265 22.36 8.99 -7.15
C ALA A 265 22.27 7.59 -7.79
N GLN A 266 22.81 6.56 -7.14
CA GLN A 266 22.72 5.17 -7.62
C GLN A 266 21.29 4.65 -7.46
N MET A 267 20.63 4.98 -6.34
CA MET A 267 19.21 4.67 -6.14
C MET A 267 18.36 5.28 -7.25
N GLU A 268 18.58 6.55 -7.59
CA GLU A 268 17.84 7.24 -8.64
C GLU A 268 18.02 6.57 -10.00
N GLN A 269 19.25 6.27 -10.40
CA GLN A 269 19.54 5.55 -11.64
C GLN A 269 18.86 4.16 -11.70
N VAL A 270 18.94 3.39 -10.62
CA VAL A 270 18.27 2.08 -10.53
C VAL A 270 16.77 2.25 -10.62
N PHE A 271 16.20 3.23 -9.90
CA PHE A 271 14.76 3.46 -9.89
C PHE A 271 14.25 3.92 -11.25
N GLU A 272 14.90 4.87 -11.90
CA GLU A 272 14.56 5.34 -13.25
C GLU A 272 14.65 4.20 -14.28
N ALA A 273 15.72 3.40 -14.24
CA ALA A 273 15.85 2.25 -15.13
C ALA A 273 14.72 1.22 -14.95
N LEU A 274 14.35 0.92 -13.69
CA LEU A 274 13.22 0.05 -13.37
C LEU A 274 11.91 0.61 -13.92
N ILE A 275 11.72 1.92 -13.83
CA ILE A 275 10.53 2.63 -14.31
C ILE A 275 10.40 2.53 -15.83
N ASP A 276 11.45 2.92 -16.55
CA ASP A 276 11.42 2.97 -18.01
C ASP A 276 11.19 1.58 -18.61
N ARG A 277 11.83 0.56 -18.04
CA ARG A 277 11.72 -0.83 -18.53
C ARG A 277 10.35 -1.45 -18.23
N THR A 278 9.70 -1.10 -17.13
CA THR A 278 8.42 -1.71 -16.73
C THR A 278 7.20 -0.95 -17.29
N ARG A 279 7.23 0.39 -17.36
CA ARG A 279 6.12 1.20 -17.90
C ARG A 279 5.76 0.82 -19.33
N ALA A 280 6.77 0.63 -20.18
CA ALA A 280 6.56 0.28 -21.57
C ALA A 280 5.97 -1.14 -21.77
N ARG A 281 6.12 -2.03 -20.78
CA ARG A 281 5.78 -3.46 -20.89
C ARG A 281 4.46 -3.84 -20.22
N LEU A 282 4.05 -3.12 -19.18
CA LEU A 282 2.87 -3.48 -18.40
C LEU A 282 1.58 -2.74 -18.80
N ASP A 283 1.63 -1.78 -19.75
CA ASP A 283 0.50 -0.88 -20.13
C ASP A 283 -0.44 -0.57 -18.96
N LEU A 284 0.16 -0.07 -17.89
CA LEU A 284 -0.53 0.24 -16.66
C LEU A 284 -1.07 1.66 -16.78
N ARG A 285 -2.28 1.80 -17.31
CA ARG A 285 -3.10 3.02 -17.19
C ARG A 285 -3.23 3.53 -15.72
N GLN A 286 -2.81 2.74 -14.73
CA GLN A 286 -2.83 3.06 -13.30
C GLN A 286 -1.51 3.57 -12.70
N ILE A 287 -0.43 3.74 -13.46
CA ILE A 287 0.75 4.46 -12.96
C ILE A 287 0.42 5.96 -12.92
N MET A 288 -0.18 6.42 -11.81
CA MET A 288 -0.26 7.84 -11.49
C MET A 288 1.15 8.34 -11.17
N THR A 289 1.74 9.11 -12.07
CA THR A 289 2.99 9.84 -11.82
C THR A 289 2.65 11.08 -11.01
N ILE A 290 2.97 11.09 -9.73
CA ILE A 290 2.89 12.30 -8.91
C ILE A 290 4.29 12.90 -8.94
N PHE A 291 4.47 14.00 -9.68
CA PHE A 291 5.78 14.64 -9.86
C PHE A 291 6.23 15.39 -8.58
N GLY A 292 7.41 15.03 -8.07
CA GLY A 292 8.24 15.76 -7.11
C GLY A 292 9.53 16.29 -7.77
N ARG A 293 10.38 16.96 -6.99
CA ARG A 293 11.56 17.72 -7.47
C ARG A 293 12.58 16.82 -8.20
N LYS A 294 13.08 17.28 -9.36
CA LYS A 294 13.93 16.52 -10.31
C LYS A 294 15.41 16.31 -9.91
N ARG A 295 15.88 16.83 -8.77
CA ARG A 295 17.32 16.77 -8.41
C ARG A 295 17.49 16.48 -6.92
N ARG A 296 18.04 15.31 -6.60
CA ARG A 296 18.40 14.90 -5.23
C ARG A 296 19.71 15.57 -4.78
N PRO A 297 19.90 15.88 -3.48
CA PRO A 297 21.15 16.42 -2.98
C PRO A 297 22.28 15.42 -3.22
N HIS A 298 23.37 15.86 -3.85
CA HIS A 298 24.58 15.04 -3.96
C HIS A 298 25.36 15.14 -2.65
N PHE A 299 25.52 14.01 -1.97
CA PHE A 299 26.37 13.90 -0.79
C PHE A 299 27.85 14.09 -1.18
N LYS A 300 28.35 15.32 -1.07
CA LYS A 300 29.79 15.61 -1.00
C LYS A 300 30.12 15.84 0.46
N GLY A 301 31.18 15.15 0.93
CA GLY A 301 31.59 15.09 2.33
C GLY A 301 31.38 16.37 3.13
N SER A 302 30.86 16.19 4.34
CA SER A 302 30.42 17.23 5.27
C SER A 302 31.53 18.23 5.65
N PRO A 303 31.31 19.55 5.47
CA PRO A 303 31.97 20.55 6.27
C PRO A 303 31.22 20.66 7.61
N LYS A 304 31.94 20.53 8.72
CA LYS A 304 31.43 20.73 10.08
C LYS A 304 30.68 22.06 10.18
N GLY A 305 29.47 22.02 10.74
CA GLY A 305 28.79 23.20 11.27
C GLY A 305 27.95 23.99 10.25
N ARG A 306 26.81 23.43 9.82
CA ARG A 306 25.66 24.25 9.42
C ARG A 306 24.36 23.54 9.79
N ARG A 307 23.78 23.98 10.90
CA ARG A 307 22.42 23.65 11.32
C ARG A 307 21.48 24.14 10.20
N LEU A 308 20.89 23.22 9.45
CA LEU A 308 19.88 23.52 8.44
C LEU A 308 18.74 24.25 9.16
N LYS A 309 18.56 25.53 8.84
CA LYS A 309 17.44 26.34 9.31
C LYS A 309 16.16 25.72 8.79
N LEU A 310 15.27 25.42 9.74
CA LEU A 310 13.90 24.98 9.56
C LEU A 310 13.14 26.03 8.73
N GLU A 311 13.02 25.82 7.42
CA GLU A 311 12.10 26.58 6.58
C GLU A 311 10.81 25.79 6.37
N ARG A 312 9.71 26.36 6.90
CA ARG A 312 8.34 26.09 6.49
C ARG A 312 8.29 25.88 4.99
N ASN A 313 7.73 24.76 4.52
CA ASN A 313 6.95 24.73 3.29
C ASN A 313 6.17 23.42 3.22
N LEU A 314 4.85 23.58 3.10
CA LEU A 314 3.88 22.77 2.36
C LEU A 314 4.42 21.43 1.82
N GLU A 315 3.68 20.33 2.03
CA GLU A 315 3.83 19.06 1.29
C GLU A 315 3.62 19.28 -0.24
N ARG A 316 4.52 20.01 -0.88
CA ARG A 316 5.03 19.69 -2.20
C ARG A 316 6.14 18.69 -1.93
N PRO A 317 6.09 17.48 -2.50
CA PRO A 317 7.07 16.46 -2.21
C PRO A 317 8.45 16.98 -2.64
N GLU A 318 9.31 17.27 -1.66
CA GLU A 318 10.68 17.69 -1.97
C GLU A 318 11.43 16.53 -2.65
N TYR A 319 11.07 15.27 -2.32
CA TYR A 319 11.67 14.05 -2.88
C TYR A 319 10.69 12.87 -3.13
N ASP A 320 9.42 12.96 -2.74
CA ASP A 320 8.46 11.84 -2.81
C ASP A 320 7.79 11.73 -4.21
N LEU A 321 8.52 11.17 -5.18
CA LEU A 321 7.96 10.72 -6.44
C LEU A 321 7.31 9.33 -6.25
N THR A 322 5.97 9.27 -6.15
CA THR A 322 5.24 8.00 -6.25
C THR A 322 5.20 7.59 -7.72
N ILE A 323 5.84 6.47 -8.09
CA ILE A 323 5.93 6.06 -9.50
C ILE A 323 5.24 4.72 -9.78
N PHE A 324 5.12 3.81 -8.82
CA PHE A 324 4.25 2.64 -8.98
C PHE A 324 3.15 2.63 -7.94
N ARG A 325 1.91 2.53 -8.42
CA ARG A 325 0.74 2.27 -7.59
C ARG A 325 -0.15 1.28 -8.32
N LEU A 326 -0.29 0.09 -7.76
CA LEU A 326 -1.08 -1.00 -8.33
C LEU A 326 -2.24 -1.32 -7.39
N HIS A 327 -3.46 -1.29 -7.91
CA HIS A 327 -4.67 -1.58 -7.14
C HIS A 327 -5.16 -3.00 -7.39
N PHE A 328 -5.19 -3.83 -6.34
CA PHE A 328 -5.67 -5.22 -6.38
C PHE A 328 -6.83 -5.41 -5.40
N ALA A 329 -8.05 -5.10 -5.82
CA ALA A 329 -9.26 -5.21 -5.00
C ALA A 329 -9.11 -4.49 -3.63
N PRO A 330 -8.96 -5.13 -2.44
CA PRO A 330 -8.76 -4.39 -1.19
C PRO A 330 -7.31 -3.96 -0.93
N LEU A 331 -6.37 -4.41 -1.77
CA LEU A 331 -4.93 -4.15 -1.62
C LEU A 331 -4.44 -3.05 -2.58
N THR A 332 -3.39 -2.36 -2.17
CA THR A 332 -2.60 -1.48 -3.03
C THR A 332 -1.12 -1.76 -2.81
N LEU A 333 -0.39 -1.96 -3.90
CA LEU A 333 1.07 -2.03 -3.89
C LEU A 333 1.63 -0.70 -4.37
N LYS A 334 2.69 -0.23 -3.70
CA LYS A 334 3.43 0.96 -4.11
C LYS A 334 4.92 0.69 -4.14
N LEU A 335 5.61 1.35 -5.05
CA LEU A 335 7.06 1.49 -5.03
C LEU A 335 7.40 2.96 -5.28
N TYR A 336 8.14 3.54 -4.35
CA TYR A 336 8.48 4.96 -4.36
C TYR A 336 9.75 5.23 -3.59
N THR A 337 10.35 6.37 -3.85
CA THR A 337 11.52 6.83 -3.10
C THR A 337 11.05 7.58 -1.86
N LYS A 338 11.74 7.38 -0.73
CA LYS A 338 11.46 8.03 0.55
C LYS A 338 12.77 8.54 1.14
N GLY A 339 12.79 9.77 1.66
CA GLY A 339 14.03 10.39 2.13
C GLY A 339 15.10 10.49 1.03
N GLU A 340 16.38 10.56 1.41
CA GLU A 340 17.47 10.79 0.46
C GLU A 340 17.89 9.53 -0.32
N ALA A 341 17.92 8.36 0.33
CA ALA A 341 18.52 7.15 -0.24
C ALA A 341 17.69 5.86 -0.03
N VAL A 342 16.39 5.98 0.27
CA VAL A 342 15.54 4.79 0.52
C VAL A 342 14.56 4.56 -0.61
N LEU A 343 14.54 3.34 -1.12
CA LEU A 343 13.51 2.83 -2.01
C LEU A 343 12.53 1.99 -1.19
N ARG A 344 11.28 2.46 -1.06
CA ARG A 344 10.23 1.82 -0.27
C ARG A 344 9.23 1.08 -1.15
N ALA A 345 9.11 -0.22 -0.92
CA ALA A 345 8.01 -1.04 -1.44
C ALA A 345 6.96 -1.22 -0.33
N GLU A 346 5.71 -0.91 -0.62
CA GLU A 346 4.63 -0.89 0.39
C GLU A 346 3.42 -1.67 -0.11
N VAL A 347 2.85 -2.49 0.77
CA VAL A 347 1.54 -3.11 0.58
C VAL A 347 0.57 -2.53 1.60
N MET A 348 -0.58 -2.07 1.11
CA MET A 348 -1.63 -1.47 1.90
C MET A 348 -2.93 -2.25 1.75
N LEU A 349 -3.50 -2.68 2.86
CA LEU A 349 -4.86 -3.16 2.94
C LEU A 349 -5.77 -2.03 3.43
N HIS A 350 -6.56 -1.47 2.51
CA HIS A 350 -7.44 -0.33 2.81
C HIS A 350 -8.60 -0.68 3.74
N ASN A 351 -9.11 -1.90 3.61
CA ASN A 351 -10.26 -2.35 4.39
C ASN A 351 -10.24 -3.87 4.57
N ALA A 352 -9.91 -4.32 5.77
CA ALA A 352 -9.88 -5.72 6.15
C ALA A 352 -11.26 -6.40 6.04
N ARG A 353 -12.38 -5.67 5.94
CA ARG A 353 -13.70 -6.27 5.68
C ARG A 353 -13.85 -6.76 4.24
N ALA A 354 -13.17 -6.13 3.29
CA ALA A 354 -13.16 -6.54 1.89
C ALA A 354 -12.11 -7.63 1.60
N TRP A 355 -11.27 -7.94 2.59
CA TRP A 355 -10.35 -9.06 2.57
C TRP A 355 -11.03 -10.31 3.09
N SER A 356 -10.92 -11.43 2.36
CA SER A 356 -11.46 -12.73 2.80
C SER A 356 -10.63 -13.39 3.91
N GLY A 357 -9.53 -12.75 4.30
CA GLY A 357 -8.60 -13.28 5.30
C GLY A 357 -8.89 -12.79 6.73
N PRO A 358 -7.93 -12.99 7.62
CA PRO A 358 -8.08 -12.72 9.04
C PRO A 358 -8.41 -11.26 9.39
N ARG A 359 -9.23 -11.04 10.42
CA ARG A 359 -9.64 -9.70 10.91
C ARG A 359 -9.45 -9.50 12.41
N ARG A 360 -9.26 -10.59 13.15
CA ARG A 360 -9.05 -10.56 14.60
C ARG A 360 -7.61 -10.14 14.87
N LEU A 361 -7.38 -9.44 15.98
CA LEU A 361 -6.01 -9.05 16.36
C LEU A 361 -5.07 -10.26 16.47
N ASP A 362 -5.59 -11.39 16.94
CA ASP A 362 -4.87 -12.66 17.09
C ASP A 362 -4.23 -13.17 15.79
N GLN A 363 -4.78 -12.75 14.65
CA GLN A 363 -4.35 -13.18 13.33
C GLN A 363 -3.47 -12.12 12.63
N PHE A 364 -3.10 -11.06 13.34
CA PHE A 364 -2.21 -10.03 12.82
C PHE A 364 -0.85 -10.59 12.34
N PRO A 365 -0.18 -11.50 13.06
CA PRO A 365 1.09 -12.08 12.59
C PRO A 365 0.93 -12.83 11.25
N GLU A 366 -0.15 -13.60 11.10
CA GLU A 366 -0.46 -14.32 9.84
C GLU A 366 -0.66 -13.35 8.68
N LEU A 367 -1.31 -12.20 8.93
CA LEU A 367 -1.49 -11.16 7.93
C LEU A 367 -0.16 -10.54 7.49
N ILE A 368 0.76 -10.27 8.43
CA ILE A 368 2.07 -9.71 8.11
C ILE A 368 2.90 -10.68 7.27
N VAL A 369 2.90 -11.98 7.61
CA VAL A 369 3.57 -13.00 6.79
C VAL A 369 3.01 -13.01 5.35
N GLN A 370 1.69 -12.88 5.20
CA GLN A 370 1.09 -12.77 3.86
C GLN A 370 1.56 -11.51 3.12
N PHE A 371 1.63 -10.37 3.79
CA PHE A 371 2.11 -9.11 3.20
C PHE A 371 3.56 -9.18 2.77
N GLN A 372 4.41 -9.80 3.59
CA GLN A 372 5.79 -10.04 3.23
C GLN A 372 5.92 -10.88 1.96
N GLN A 373 5.20 -12.01 1.88
CA GLN A 373 5.19 -12.84 0.68
C GLN A 373 4.65 -12.09 -0.55
N ILE A 374 3.71 -11.17 -0.36
CA ILE A 374 3.21 -10.31 -1.44
C ILE A 374 4.30 -9.36 -1.93
N LEU A 375 4.98 -8.66 -1.03
CA LEU A 375 6.08 -7.75 -1.39
C LEU A 375 7.24 -8.50 -2.04
N GLU A 376 7.63 -9.65 -1.51
CA GLU A 376 8.68 -10.49 -2.10
C GLU A 376 8.33 -10.89 -3.54
N ARG A 377 7.10 -11.37 -3.78
CA ARG A 377 6.65 -11.68 -5.16
C ARG A 377 6.65 -10.45 -6.05
N PHE A 378 6.19 -9.31 -5.55
CA PHE A 378 6.17 -8.07 -6.32
C PHE A 378 7.58 -7.65 -6.75
N LEU A 379 8.54 -7.64 -5.82
CA LEU A 379 9.93 -7.28 -6.09
C LEU A 379 10.62 -8.29 -7.03
N ASN A 380 10.40 -9.61 -6.83
CA ASN A 380 10.91 -10.64 -7.74
C ASN A 380 10.40 -10.46 -9.17
N GLN A 381 9.15 -10.04 -9.33
CA GLN A 381 8.59 -9.78 -10.67
C GLN A 381 9.13 -8.51 -11.29
N LEU A 382 9.32 -7.44 -10.51
CA LEU A 382 10.01 -6.24 -10.99
C LEU A 382 11.42 -6.58 -11.46
N TYR A 383 12.14 -7.41 -10.71
CA TYR A 383 13.46 -7.91 -11.11
C TYR A 383 13.41 -8.74 -12.40
N ALA A 384 12.42 -9.64 -12.55
CA ALA A 384 12.25 -10.41 -13.77
C ALA A 384 11.95 -9.53 -14.99
N LEU A 385 11.18 -8.45 -14.81
CA LEU A 385 10.97 -7.45 -15.85
C LEU A 385 12.25 -6.66 -16.13
N ASP A 386 13.07 -6.35 -15.14
CA ASP A 386 14.33 -5.65 -15.36
C ASP A 386 15.35 -6.50 -16.14
N GLN A 387 15.46 -7.79 -15.81
CA GLN A 387 16.42 -8.76 -16.38
C GLN A 387 15.81 -9.62 -17.50
N ALA A 388 14.91 -9.04 -18.29
CA ALA A 388 14.24 -9.78 -19.35
C ALA A 388 15.24 -10.31 -20.39
N PHE A 389 15.20 -11.61 -20.66
CA PHE A 389 16.11 -12.34 -21.55
C PHE A 389 15.31 -13.26 -22.48
N VAL A 390 15.79 -13.47 -23.70
CA VAL A 390 15.32 -14.51 -24.62
C VAL A 390 16.50 -15.45 -24.88
N ALA A 391 16.36 -16.74 -24.58
CA ALA A 391 17.35 -17.72 -24.98
C ALA A 391 17.26 -18.00 -26.49
N ASP A 392 18.38 -18.36 -27.11
CA ASP A 392 18.48 -18.49 -28.58
C ASP A 392 17.44 -19.45 -29.18
N ASP A 393 17.09 -20.52 -28.47
CA ASP A 393 16.10 -21.53 -28.89
C ASP A 393 14.64 -21.14 -28.59
N THR A 394 14.41 -20.07 -27.83
CA THR A 394 13.07 -19.71 -27.35
C THR A 394 12.17 -19.25 -28.48
N LEU A 395 12.72 -18.59 -29.51
CA LEU A 395 11.96 -18.19 -30.70
C LEU A 395 11.56 -19.40 -31.55
N ASP A 396 12.46 -20.37 -31.69
CA ASP A 396 12.24 -21.59 -32.50
C ASP A 396 11.25 -22.55 -31.83
N THR A 397 11.31 -22.65 -30.50
CA THR A 397 10.42 -23.51 -29.71
C THR A 397 9.06 -22.87 -29.45
N LEU A 398 8.90 -21.56 -29.68
CA LEU A 398 7.67 -20.82 -29.42
C LEU A 398 6.48 -21.37 -30.20
N GLY A 399 6.67 -21.55 -31.52
CA GLY A 399 5.66 -22.03 -32.45
C GLY A 399 5.39 -23.54 -32.35
N GLN A 400 6.28 -24.29 -31.70
CA GLN A 400 6.12 -25.74 -31.53
C GLN A 400 4.98 -26.08 -30.57
N ARG A 401 4.41 -27.27 -30.69
CA ARG A 401 3.36 -27.75 -29.78
C ARG A 401 3.90 -27.87 -28.34
N GLY A 402 3.03 -27.62 -27.38
CA GLY A 402 3.28 -27.88 -25.95
C GLY A 402 2.45 -29.05 -25.45
N GLN A 403 2.50 -29.33 -24.14
CA GLN A 403 1.71 -30.41 -23.54
C GLN A 403 1.29 -30.08 -22.11
N VAL A 404 0.02 -30.36 -21.79
CA VAL A 404 -0.51 -30.29 -20.41
C VAL A 404 -0.92 -31.70 -19.99
N GLY A 405 -0.14 -32.32 -19.11
CA GLY A 405 -0.32 -33.75 -18.80
C GLY A 405 -0.12 -34.59 -20.05
N SER A 406 -1.09 -35.40 -20.42
CA SER A 406 -1.08 -36.16 -21.69
C SER A 406 -1.61 -35.37 -22.88
N THR A 407 -2.24 -34.21 -22.68
CA THR A 407 -2.96 -33.49 -23.76
C THR A 407 -2.05 -32.50 -24.49
N PRO A 408 -1.86 -32.62 -25.82
CA PRO A 408 -1.08 -31.66 -26.59
C PRO A 408 -1.78 -30.30 -26.67
N THR A 409 -0.99 -29.24 -26.77
CA THR A 409 -1.47 -27.86 -26.97
C THR A 409 -0.81 -27.24 -28.18
N ALA A 410 -1.53 -26.36 -28.87
CA ALA A 410 -0.96 -25.58 -29.98
C ALA A 410 0.19 -24.68 -29.47
N GLY A 411 1.10 -24.36 -30.38
CA GLY A 411 2.17 -23.39 -30.13
C GLY A 411 1.66 -21.96 -29.96
N LEU A 412 2.60 -21.08 -29.68
CA LEU A 412 2.40 -19.65 -29.43
C LEU A 412 2.89 -18.88 -30.66
N ASP A 413 2.00 -18.09 -31.28
CA ASP A 413 2.27 -17.26 -32.45
C ASP A 413 2.18 -15.77 -32.10
N LEU A 414 3.34 -15.11 -31.97
CA LEU A 414 3.44 -13.68 -31.62
C LEU A 414 2.99 -12.74 -32.73
N ASN A 415 2.76 -13.22 -33.94
CA ASN A 415 2.24 -12.38 -35.03
C ASN A 415 0.77 -12.03 -34.77
N GLN A 416 0.04 -12.88 -34.04
CA GLN A 416 -1.36 -12.66 -33.72
C GLN A 416 -1.52 -11.54 -32.67
N PRO A 417 -2.28 -10.47 -32.95
CA PRO A 417 -2.57 -9.41 -31.98
C PRO A 417 -3.17 -9.93 -30.67
N ARG A 418 -4.04 -10.93 -30.78
CA ARG A 418 -4.66 -11.60 -29.62
C ARG A 418 -3.60 -12.19 -28.68
N LEU A 419 -2.63 -12.94 -29.19
CA LEU A 419 -1.65 -13.58 -28.31
C LEU A 419 -0.73 -12.55 -27.65
N ARG A 420 -0.35 -11.49 -28.37
CA ARG A 420 0.40 -10.37 -27.78
C ARG A 420 -0.34 -9.74 -26.61
N ALA A 421 -1.63 -9.46 -26.79
CA ALA A 421 -2.48 -8.95 -25.72
C ALA A 421 -2.62 -9.95 -24.57
N VAL A 422 -2.67 -11.27 -24.84
CA VAL A 422 -2.67 -12.30 -23.79
C VAL A 422 -1.36 -12.27 -23.00
N LEU A 423 -0.19 -12.24 -23.64
CA LEU A 423 1.09 -12.18 -22.92
C LEU A 423 1.21 -10.89 -22.10
N GLN A 424 0.81 -9.76 -22.66
CA GLN A 424 0.78 -8.47 -21.96
C GLN A 424 -0.18 -8.49 -20.77
N ALA A 425 -1.38 -9.06 -20.93
CA ALA A 425 -2.34 -9.24 -19.85
C ALA A 425 -1.81 -10.19 -18.77
N VAL A 426 -1.13 -11.27 -19.14
CA VAL A 426 -0.51 -12.20 -18.19
C VAL A 426 0.62 -11.54 -17.42
N LEU A 427 1.48 -10.74 -18.08
CA LEU A 427 2.50 -9.93 -17.40
C LEU A 427 1.89 -8.96 -16.39
N ALA A 428 0.83 -8.23 -16.78
CA ALA A 428 0.13 -7.31 -15.89
C ALA A 428 -0.53 -8.03 -14.70
N LEU A 429 -1.16 -9.18 -14.95
CA LEU A 429 -1.87 -9.96 -13.93
C LEU A 429 -0.93 -10.81 -13.07
N ALA A 430 0.29 -11.08 -13.51
CA ALA A 430 1.28 -11.82 -12.72
C ALA A 430 1.53 -11.17 -11.37
N ILE A 431 1.44 -9.84 -11.30
CA ILE A 431 1.65 -9.05 -10.08
C ILE A 431 0.52 -9.25 -9.06
N THR A 432 -0.61 -9.84 -9.47
CA THR A 432 -1.76 -10.08 -8.61
C THR A 432 -1.40 -11.05 -7.48
N PRO A 433 -1.55 -10.64 -6.20
CA PRO A 433 -1.42 -11.54 -5.06
C PRO A 433 -2.29 -12.79 -5.18
N GLY A 434 -1.68 -13.98 -4.98
CA GLY A 434 -2.39 -15.26 -5.08
C GLY A 434 -2.79 -15.64 -6.51
N GLY A 435 -2.15 -15.07 -7.53
CA GLY A 435 -2.40 -15.38 -8.94
C GLY A 435 -3.64 -14.69 -9.50
N PHE A 436 -4.08 -15.07 -10.69
CA PHE A 436 -5.24 -14.47 -11.37
C PHE A 436 -6.22 -15.54 -11.89
N SER A 437 -7.47 -15.15 -12.12
CA SER A 437 -8.50 -16.03 -12.69
C SER A 437 -8.56 -15.91 -14.22
N VAL A 438 -9.21 -16.90 -14.85
CA VAL A 438 -9.52 -16.85 -16.29
C VAL A 438 -10.39 -15.63 -16.65
N SER A 439 -11.34 -15.26 -15.79
CA SER A 439 -12.20 -14.10 -16.02
C SER A 439 -11.43 -12.78 -15.97
N GLN A 440 -10.46 -12.66 -15.04
CA GLN A 440 -9.57 -11.50 -14.98
C GLN A 440 -8.69 -11.39 -16.23
N LEU A 441 -8.13 -12.53 -16.70
CA LEU A 441 -7.39 -12.55 -17.96
C LEU A 441 -8.26 -12.13 -19.15
N ALA A 442 -9.48 -12.66 -19.25
CA ALA A 442 -10.41 -12.31 -20.31
C ALA A 442 -10.75 -10.81 -20.31
N GLN A 443 -11.00 -10.23 -19.14
CA GLN A 443 -11.26 -8.79 -19.01
C GLN A 443 -10.04 -7.97 -19.45
N GLN A 444 -8.85 -8.28 -18.94
CA GLN A 444 -7.63 -7.53 -19.26
C GLN A 444 -7.30 -7.57 -20.76
N VAL A 445 -7.46 -8.72 -21.42
CA VAL A 445 -7.24 -8.84 -22.88
C VAL A 445 -8.24 -7.99 -23.66
N ARG A 446 -9.50 -7.94 -23.23
CA ARG A 446 -10.52 -7.08 -23.85
C ARG A 446 -10.19 -5.61 -23.69
N ASP A 447 -9.75 -5.20 -22.50
CA ASP A 447 -9.40 -3.82 -22.21
C ASP A 447 -8.20 -3.36 -23.06
N LEU A 448 -7.19 -4.23 -23.26
CA LEU A 448 -6.03 -3.95 -24.10
C LEU A 448 -6.38 -3.83 -25.59
N LEU A 449 -7.33 -4.65 -26.08
CA LEU A 449 -7.71 -4.69 -27.50
C LEU A 449 -8.92 -3.81 -27.83
N GLY A 450 -9.60 -3.24 -26.84
CA GLY A 450 -10.86 -2.52 -27.01
C GLY A 450 -12.00 -3.40 -27.51
N TRP A 451 -12.01 -4.69 -27.14
CA TRP A 451 -12.97 -5.68 -27.65
C TRP A 451 -14.17 -5.88 -26.71
N PRO A 452 -15.39 -6.08 -27.24
CA PRO A 452 -16.55 -6.46 -26.45
C PRO A 452 -16.45 -7.90 -25.91
N GLU A 453 -17.27 -8.23 -24.91
CA GLU A 453 -17.27 -9.56 -24.27
C GLU A 453 -17.55 -10.70 -25.25
N SER A 454 -18.41 -10.47 -26.25
CA SER A 454 -18.75 -11.45 -27.28
C SER A 454 -17.53 -11.95 -28.07
N GLN A 455 -16.53 -11.10 -28.28
CA GLN A 455 -15.35 -11.36 -29.10
C GLN A 455 -14.25 -12.10 -28.33
N TYR A 456 -14.11 -11.86 -27.02
CA TYR A 456 -13.15 -12.57 -26.17
C TYR A 456 -13.75 -12.99 -24.83
N GLN A 457 -14.28 -14.22 -24.81
CA GLN A 457 -14.96 -14.81 -23.67
C GLN A 457 -13.99 -15.57 -22.74
N PRO A 458 -14.38 -15.88 -21.48
CA PRO A 458 -13.56 -16.66 -20.56
C PRO A 458 -13.08 -18.01 -21.13
N ARG A 459 -13.85 -18.67 -22.00
CA ARG A 459 -13.41 -19.90 -22.68
C ARG A 459 -12.19 -19.70 -23.59
N HIS A 460 -12.08 -18.53 -24.23
CA HIS A 460 -10.95 -18.18 -25.08
C HIS A 460 -9.69 -17.95 -24.22
N ALA A 461 -9.85 -17.22 -23.11
CA ALA A 461 -8.79 -17.05 -22.11
C ALA A 461 -8.35 -18.39 -21.50
N ALA A 462 -9.28 -19.31 -21.20
CA ALA A 462 -8.93 -20.64 -20.70
C ALA A 462 -8.10 -21.43 -21.71
N TYR A 463 -8.43 -21.33 -23.00
CA TYR A 463 -7.70 -21.99 -24.08
C TYR A 463 -6.29 -21.41 -24.23
N ASP A 464 -6.14 -20.09 -24.27
CA ASP A 464 -4.82 -19.44 -24.39
C ASP A 464 -3.95 -19.74 -23.16
N LEU A 465 -4.54 -19.71 -21.96
CA LEU A 465 -3.89 -20.10 -20.72
C LEU A 465 -3.47 -21.56 -20.73
N LYS A 466 -4.25 -22.46 -21.33
CA LYS A 466 -3.87 -23.87 -21.51
C LYS A 466 -2.61 -23.99 -22.38
N LYS A 467 -2.44 -23.16 -23.42
CA LYS A 467 -1.20 -23.14 -24.22
C LYS A 467 -0.01 -22.69 -23.41
N LEU A 468 -0.14 -21.62 -22.62
CA LEU A 468 0.93 -21.14 -21.74
C LEU A 468 1.30 -22.19 -20.69
N ARG A 469 0.31 -22.90 -20.14
CA ARG A 469 0.55 -24.07 -19.27
C ARG A 469 1.28 -25.19 -20.00
N GLY A 470 0.97 -25.42 -21.27
CA GLY A 470 1.64 -26.42 -22.10
C GLY A 470 3.10 -26.12 -22.39
N LYS A 471 3.54 -24.88 -22.12
CA LYS A 471 4.93 -24.43 -22.17
C LYS A 471 5.57 -24.31 -20.78
N ASN A 472 4.87 -24.74 -19.72
CA ASN A 472 5.27 -24.55 -18.32
C ASN A 472 5.48 -23.08 -17.92
N TRP A 473 4.85 -22.14 -18.64
CA TRP A 473 4.96 -20.71 -18.32
C TRP A 473 3.98 -20.27 -17.25
N VAL A 474 2.87 -21.00 -17.13
CA VAL A 474 1.79 -20.73 -16.18
C VAL A 474 1.41 -22.03 -15.50
N HIS A 475 1.10 -21.97 -14.21
CA HIS A 475 0.64 -23.10 -13.41
C HIS A 475 -0.66 -22.78 -12.69
N LYS A 476 -1.48 -23.81 -12.44
CA LYS A 476 -2.69 -23.68 -11.63
C LYS A 476 -2.33 -23.83 -10.16
N ILE A 477 -2.84 -22.95 -9.30
CA ILE A 477 -2.54 -22.96 -7.86
C ILE A 477 -3.46 -23.97 -7.17
N GLY A 478 -2.93 -25.14 -6.82
CA GLY A 478 -3.66 -26.20 -6.11
C GLY A 478 -5.00 -26.56 -6.77
N SER A 479 -6.05 -26.69 -5.96
CA SER A 479 -7.42 -26.91 -6.44
C SER A 479 -8.12 -25.63 -6.92
N ALA A 480 -7.60 -24.45 -6.54
CA ALA A 480 -8.21 -23.16 -6.83
C ALA A 480 -8.23 -22.84 -8.33
N ARG A 481 -9.25 -22.12 -8.79
CA ARG A 481 -9.35 -21.62 -10.19
C ARG A 481 -8.47 -20.39 -10.43
N ARG A 482 -7.25 -20.40 -9.88
CA ARG A 482 -6.27 -19.31 -9.97
C ARG A 482 -4.96 -19.83 -10.56
N TYR A 483 -4.25 -18.93 -11.22
CA TYR A 483 -3.06 -19.25 -11.98
C TYR A 483 -1.90 -18.33 -11.61
N GLN A 484 -0.70 -18.89 -11.58
CA GLN A 484 0.54 -18.21 -11.29
C GLN A 484 1.49 -18.37 -12.48
N VAL A 485 2.23 -17.31 -12.79
CA VAL A 485 3.25 -17.32 -13.83
C VAL A 485 4.58 -17.73 -13.22
N GLU A 486 5.34 -18.53 -13.95
CA GLU A 486 6.70 -18.88 -13.57
C GLU A 486 7.65 -17.70 -13.85
N THR A 487 8.67 -17.50 -13.01
CA THR A 487 9.53 -16.30 -13.04
C THR A 487 10.36 -16.21 -14.33
N SER A 488 10.92 -17.32 -14.82
CA SER A 488 11.65 -17.35 -16.10
C SER A 488 10.72 -17.02 -17.28
N ALA A 489 9.47 -17.47 -17.24
CA ALA A 489 8.48 -17.16 -18.27
C ALA A 489 8.12 -15.67 -18.30
N LEU A 490 8.09 -14.98 -17.16
CA LEU A 490 7.93 -13.53 -17.12
C LEU A 490 9.06 -12.80 -17.87
N LYS A 491 10.32 -13.23 -17.65
CA LYS A 491 11.49 -12.68 -18.36
C LYS A 491 11.34 -12.85 -19.87
N ILE A 492 10.98 -14.06 -20.30
CA ILE A 492 10.79 -14.42 -21.70
C ILE A 492 9.66 -13.59 -22.34
N MET A 493 8.47 -13.56 -21.72
CA MET A 493 7.33 -12.79 -22.23
C MET A 493 7.67 -11.30 -22.37
N ALA A 494 8.32 -10.72 -21.35
CA ALA A 494 8.72 -9.32 -21.35
C ALA A 494 9.74 -9.01 -22.46
N ALA A 495 10.72 -9.90 -22.66
CA ALA A 495 11.74 -9.73 -23.66
C ALA A 495 11.17 -9.87 -25.08
N LEU A 496 10.34 -10.90 -25.34
CA LEU A 496 9.68 -11.11 -26.64
C LEU A 496 8.80 -9.92 -27.07
N LEU A 497 7.99 -9.39 -26.14
CA LEU A 497 7.16 -8.21 -26.43
C LEU A 497 8.01 -6.97 -26.70
N THR A 498 9.10 -6.79 -25.94
CA THR A 498 10.02 -5.66 -26.13
C THR A 498 10.74 -5.73 -27.46
N LEU A 499 11.35 -6.87 -27.79
CA LEU A 499 12.02 -7.08 -29.06
C LEU A 499 11.06 -6.78 -30.22
N ARG A 500 9.83 -7.28 -30.16
CA ARG A 500 8.86 -7.05 -31.24
C ARG A 500 8.46 -5.57 -31.39
N GLU A 501 7.98 -4.93 -30.32
CA GLU A 501 7.37 -3.60 -30.41
C GLU A 501 8.40 -2.46 -30.40
N LYS A 502 9.56 -2.66 -29.77
CA LYS A 502 10.59 -1.63 -29.61
C LYS A 502 11.78 -1.83 -30.55
N VAL A 503 12.10 -3.06 -30.96
CA VAL A 503 13.24 -3.31 -31.86
C VAL A 503 12.76 -3.60 -33.28
N ILE A 504 12.08 -4.71 -33.50
CA ILE A 504 11.72 -5.20 -34.84
C ILE A 504 10.81 -4.19 -35.56
N LYS A 505 9.71 -3.77 -34.93
CA LYS A 505 8.73 -2.89 -35.57
C LYS A 505 9.31 -1.51 -35.93
N PRO A 506 10.01 -0.78 -35.04
CA PRO A 506 10.61 0.50 -35.40
C PRO A 506 11.69 0.38 -36.47
N VAL A 507 12.54 -0.66 -36.40
CA VAL A 507 13.58 -0.85 -37.41
C VAL A 507 12.95 -1.18 -38.78
N LEU A 508 11.97 -2.08 -38.87
CA LEU A 508 11.28 -2.39 -40.14
C LEU A 508 10.45 -1.21 -40.71
N ALA A 509 9.80 -0.42 -39.86
CA ALA A 509 9.03 0.75 -40.30
C ALA A 509 9.90 1.83 -40.96
N SER A 510 11.18 1.91 -40.56
CA SER A 510 12.16 2.84 -41.13
C SER A 510 12.85 2.33 -42.39
N VAL A 511 12.93 1.01 -42.57
CA VAL A 511 13.48 0.34 -43.77
C VAL A 511 12.59 0.62 -44.99
N THR A 512 11.27 0.58 -44.79
CA THR A 512 10.25 0.68 -45.86
C THR A 512 9.80 2.10 -46.23
N LYS A 513 10.36 3.15 -45.59
CA LYS A 513 10.07 4.54 -45.93
C LYS A 513 11.37 5.29 -46.26
N PRO A 514 11.53 5.89 -47.46
CA PRO A 514 12.61 6.86 -47.68
C PRO A 514 12.44 8.01 -46.67
N LYS A 515 13.54 8.45 -46.05
CA LYS A 515 13.53 9.58 -45.10
C LYS A 515 12.90 10.80 -45.78
N SER A 516 11.70 11.21 -45.37
CA SER A 516 11.21 12.56 -45.64
C SER A 516 11.76 13.49 -44.55
N GLU A 517 12.64 14.39 -44.98
CA GLU A 517 13.20 15.59 -44.33
C GLU A 517 13.63 15.57 -42.84
N PRO A 518 14.63 16.39 -42.46
CA PRO A 518 15.13 16.42 -41.08
C PRO A 518 14.08 17.06 -40.15
N ASN A 519 13.58 16.29 -39.18
CA ASN A 519 12.76 16.84 -38.09
C ASN A 519 13.70 17.49 -37.04
N PRO A 520 13.59 18.80 -36.74
CA PRO A 520 14.54 19.54 -35.89
C PRO A 520 14.40 19.30 -34.37
N GLN A 521 13.87 18.15 -33.95
CA GLN A 521 13.77 17.83 -32.51
C GLN A 521 15.08 17.26 -31.96
N PRO A 522 15.44 17.56 -30.70
CA PRO A 522 16.63 17.00 -30.06
C PRO A 522 16.53 15.47 -30.00
N GLN A 523 17.50 14.79 -30.62
CA GLN A 523 17.57 13.33 -30.63
C GLN A 523 17.91 12.81 -29.23
N THR A 524 17.12 11.85 -28.76
CA THR A 524 17.48 11.10 -27.55
C THR A 524 18.61 10.12 -27.86
N ASP A 525 19.36 9.68 -26.84
CA ASP A 525 20.40 8.64 -27.03
C ASP A 525 19.83 7.37 -27.68
N LEU A 526 18.56 7.07 -27.40
CA LEU A 526 17.84 5.95 -28.00
C LEU A 526 17.62 6.14 -29.51
N ASP A 527 17.32 7.36 -29.96
CA ASP A 527 17.15 7.67 -31.39
C ASP A 527 18.47 7.53 -32.16
N LEU A 528 19.58 7.95 -31.55
CA LEU A 528 20.93 7.77 -32.11
C LEU A 528 21.28 6.29 -32.26
N GLN A 529 20.97 5.46 -31.26
CA GLN A 529 21.21 4.02 -31.32
C GLN A 529 20.31 3.33 -32.35
N TYR A 530 19.04 3.70 -32.45
CA TYR A 530 18.18 3.20 -33.52
C TYR A 530 18.74 3.58 -34.90
N GLY A 531 19.23 4.80 -35.08
CA GLY A 531 19.87 5.22 -36.33
C GLY A 531 21.07 4.35 -36.70
N LYS A 532 21.93 4.01 -35.74
CA LYS A 532 23.08 3.11 -35.97
C LYS A 532 22.63 1.70 -36.37
N VAL A 533 21.72 1.11 -35.59
CA VAL A 533 21.18 -0.24 -35.87
C VAL A 533 20.50 -0.29 -37.23
N GLN A 534 19.77 0.75 -37.61
CA GLN A 534 19.11 0.83 -38.92
C GLN A 534 20.12 0.90 -40.07
N THR A 535 21.17 1.70 -39.96
CA THR A 535 22.23 1.78 -40.98
C THR A 535 22.90 0.43 -41.17
N GLU A 536 23.33 -0.19 -40.07
CA GLU A 536 23.99 -1.50 -40.11
C GLU A 536 23.04 -2.59 -40.63
N MET A 537 21.78 -2.58 -40.21
CA MET A 537 20.81 -3.57 -40.67
C MET A 537 20.49 -3.42 -42.16
N ARG A 538 20.42 -2.19 -42.69
CA ARG A 538 20.27 -1.96 -44.14
C ARG A 538 21.48 -2.49 -44.91
N ALA A 539 22.70 -2.23 -44.43
CA ALA A 539 23.91 -2.77 -45.04
C ALA A 539 23.89 -4.31 -45.04
N LEU A 540 23.50 -4.91 -43.92
CA LEU A 540 23.40 -6.36 -43.77
C LEU A 540 22.32 -6.96 -44.68
N LEU A 541 21.14 -6.34 -44.79
CA LEU A 541 20.06 -6.81 -45.67
C LEU A 541 20.45 -6.72 -47.15
N LEU A 542 21.18 -5.67 -47.56
CA LEU A 542 21.74 -5.56 -48.91
C LEU A 542 22.74 -6.69 -49.20
N ILE A 543 23.64 -6.98 -48.26
CA ILE A 543 24.60 -8.10 -48.37
C ILE A 543 23.87 -9.45 -48.45
N LEU A 544 22.80 -9.61 -47.68
CA LEU A 544 21.98 -10.83 -47.66
C LEU A 544 20.99 -10.92 -48.83
N GLY A 545 20.96 -9.94 -49.74
CA GLY A 545 20.08 -9.95 -50.91
C GLY A 545 18.60 -9.76 -50.60
N VAL A 546 18.26 -9.21 -49.43
CA VAL A 546 16.88 -8.87 -49.06
C VAL A 546 16.58 -7.47 -49.58
N ALA A 547 15.57 -7.33 -50.45
CA ALA A 547 15.14 -6.03 -50.95
C ALA A 547 14.60 -5.18 -49.78
N VAL A 548 15.24 -4.03 -49.56
CA VAL A 548 14.94 -3.05 -48.50
C VAL A 548 14.24 -1.84 -49.08
#